data_AF-A0A9P1I6A1-F1
#
_entry.id   AF-A0A9P1I6A1-F1
#
_cell.length_a   1.000
_cell.length_b   1.000
_cell.length_c   1.000
_cell.angle_alpha   90.00
_cell.angle_beta   90.00
_cell.angle_gamma   90.00
#
_symmetry.space_group_name_H-M   'P 1'
#
loop_
_entity.id
_entity.type
_entity.pdbx_description
1 polymer ?
#
loop_
_entity_poly.entity_id
_entity_poly.type
_entity_poly.pdbx_seq_one_letter_code
_entity_poly.pdbx_strand_id
1 'polypeptide(L)'
;MAKRRRPSDTNSDLKRAKSAEEVDNSEFSDVLRQIKESENVENAKKYAKRLKQLLTDEGKIKKFVIVSSNIEELVGIFCKQTTVMGTSEYRSEIHQYSISILANCCFTIPKTGFLIRKAKSNFLDLSVRIFESTIANPDVKSSMCRLLANLCSNKDLVMTWISSNTIIFDQIALLLESSDLKIVKQCLRIFSMLANSSFTRENVVSGMSMILETSS
;
A
#
# COMPACT_ATOMS: atom_id res chain seq x y z
N MET A 1 -59.71 19.00 4.27
CA MET A 1 -58.49 19.85 4.30
C MET A 1 -57.26 18.96 4.11
N ALA A 2 -56.67 18.97 2.92
CA ALA A 2 -55.52 18.12 2.58
C ALA A 2 -54.20 18.88 2.79
N LYS A 3 -53.31 18.34 3.63
CA LYS A 3 -51.99 18.90 3.96
C LYS A 3 -50.97 18.46 2.90
N ARG A 4 -50.61 19.37 1.98
CA ARG A 4 -49.55 19.15 0.96
C ARG A 4 -48.19 18.99 1.64
N ARG A 5 -47.54 17.82 1.46
CA ARG A 5 -46.12 17.60 1.78
C ARG A 5 -45.24 18.21 0.67
N ARG A 6 -44.20 18.96 1.04
CA ARG A 6 -43.18 19.48 0.12
C ARG A 6 -42.21 18.36 -0.28
N PRO A 7 -41.72 18.31 -1.53
CA PRO A 7 -40.66 17.39 -1.92
C PRO A 7 -39.32 17.88 -1.32
N SER A 8 -38.56 16.98 -0.73
CA SER A 8 -37.19 17.23 -0.26
C SER A 8 -36.23 17.41 -1.44
N ASP A 9 -35.47 18.50 -1.42
CA ASP A 9 -34.43 18.87 -2.40
C ASP A 9 -33.26 17.87 -2.38
N THR A 10 -33.42 16.71 -3.03
CA THR A 10 -32.33 15.73 -3.19
C THR A 10 -31.25 16.19 -4.15
N ASN A 11 -31.54 17.17 -5.02
CA ASN A 11 -30.66 17.55 -6.14
C ASN A 11 -29.57 18.57 -5.74
N SER A 12 -29.80 19.38 -4.71
CA SER A 12 -28.82 20.33 -4.17
C SER A 12 -27.75 19.62 -3.35
N ASP A 13 -28.15 18.63 -2.55
CA ASP A 13 -27.25 17.83 -1.71
C ASP A 13 -26.31 16.95 -2.56
N LEU A 14 -26.81 16.38 -3.66
CA LEU A 14 -26.02 15.62 -4.64
C LEU A 14 -24.97 16.47 -5.35
N LYS A 15 -25.29 17.72 -5.72
CA LYS A 15 -24.32 18.64 -6.32
C LYS A 15 -23.24 19.07 -5.31
N ARG A 16 -23.63 19.33 -4.07
CA ARG A 16 -22.72 19.74 -3.00
C ARG A 16 -21.74 18.63 -2.61
N ALA A 17 -22.20 17.37 -2.60
CA ALA A 17 -21.36 16.20 -2.39
C ALA A 17 -20.32 16.02 -3.51
N LYS A 18 -20.72 16.14 -4.79
CA LYS A 18 -19.80 16.07 -5.93
C LYS A 18 -18.73 17.17 -5.91
N SER A 19 -19.13 18.41 -5.62
CA SER A 19 -18.17 19.52 -5.53
C SER A 19 -17.18 19.35 -4.36
N ALA A 20 -17.58 18.75 -3.24
CA ALA A 20 -16.68 18.47 -2.13
C ALA A 20 -15.68 17.33 -2.45
N GLU A 21 -16.12 16.29 -3.18
CA GLU A 21 -15.24 15.20 -3.63
C GLU A 21 -14.22 15.67 -4.68
N GLU A 22 -14.60 16.57 -5.59
CA GLU A 22 -13.68 17.16 -6.58
C GLU A 22 -12.60 18.04 -5.92
N VAL A 23 -12.96 18.83 -4.91
CA VAL A 23 -12.03 19.70 -4.16
C VAL A 23 -11.06 18.89 -3.29
N ASP A 24 -11.52 17.80 -2.67
CA ASP A 24 -10.63 16.91 -1.89
C ASP A 24 -9.66 16.14 -2.80
N ASN A 25 -10.07 15.77 -4.02
CA ASN A 25 -9.20 15.08 -4.96
C ASN A 25 -8.11 16.00 -5.53
N SER A 26 -8.41 17.28 -5.78
CA SER A 26 -7.40 18.26 -6.18
C SER A 26 -6.36 18.47 -5.08
N GLU A 27 -6.76 18.45 -3.80
CA GLU A 27 -5.82 18.56 -2.66
C GLU A 27 -4.73 17.48 -2.72
N PHE A 28 -5.11 16.22 -2.95
CA PHE A 28 -4.14 15.12 -2.98
C PHE A 28 -3.20 15.18 -4.19
N SER A 29 -3.75 15.45 -5.37
CA SER A 29 -2.96 15.59 -6.60
C SER A 29 -1.97 16.73 -6.50
N ASP A 30 -2.39 17.87 -5.94
CA ASP A 30 -1.51 19.02 -5.71
C ASP A 30 -0.36 18.69 -4.75
N VAL A 31 -0.64 18.01 -3.64
CA VAL A 31 0.41 17.61 -2.69
C VAL A 31 1.38 16.61 -3.32
N LEU A 32 0.88 15.62 -4.07
CA LEU A 32 1.73 14.65 -4.79
C LEU A 32 2.63 15.31 -5.83
N ARG A 33 2.08 16.27 -6.59
CA ARG A 33 2.84 17.09 -7.54
C ARG A 33 3.95 17.86 -6.85
N GLN A 34 3.64 18.53 -5.73
CA GLN A 34 4.62 19.29 -4.95
C GLN A 34 5.75 18.42 -4.39
N ILE A 35 5.48 17.15 -4.02
CA ILE A 35 6.54 16.21 -3.61
C ILE A 35 7.50 15.91 -4.77
N LYS A 36 6.97 15.75 -5.99
CA LYS A 36 7.73 15.36 -7.19
C LYS A 36 8.55 16.50 -7.78
N GLU A 37 7.96 17.68 -7.86
CA GLU A 37 8.48 18.84 -8.59
C GLU A 37 9.30 19.80 -7.71
N SER A 38 9.23 19.67 -6.38
CA SER A 38 9.98 20.56 -5.49
C SER A 38 11.49 20.35 -5.60
N GLU A 39 12.17 21.36 -6.14
CA GLU A 39 13.63 21.49 -6.19
C GLU A 39 14.23 21.57 -4.78
N ASN A 40 13.53 22.25 -3.87
CA ASN A 40 13.93 22.33 -2.47
C ASN A 40 13.58 21.03 -1.72
N VAL A 41 14.61 20.35 -1.20
CA VAL A 41 14.48 19.07 -0.48
C VAL A 41 13.59 19.19 0.76
N GLU A 42 13.74 20.26 1.53
CA GLU A 42 12.98 20.47 2.77
C GLU A 42 11.51 20.75 2.50
N ASN A 43 11.19 21.44 1.40
CA ASN A 43 9.79 21.62 0.98
C ASN A 43 9.18 20.29 0.55
N ALA A 44 9.88 19.49 -0.27
CA ALA A 44 9.41 18.17 -0.69
C ALA A 44 9.13 17.27 0.53
N LYS A 45 9.99 17.30 1.55
CA LYS A 45 9.80 16.58 2.82
C LYS A 45 8.56 17.07 3.58
N LYS A 46 8.34 18.39 3.67
CA LYS A 46 7.15 18.96 4.32
C LYS A 46 5.86 18.48 3.64
N TYR A 47 5.82 18.48 2.31
CA TYR A 47 4.66 17.99 1.56
C TYR A 47 4.45 16.48 1.76
N ALA A 48 5.51 15.67 1.74
CA ALA A 48 5.42 14.24 2.01
C ALA A 48 4.94 13.95 3.44
N LYS A 49 5.41 14.72 4.42
CA LYS A 49 4.96 14.63 5.81
C LYS A 49 3.48 15.02 5.96
N ARG A 50 3.05 16.10 5.30
CA ARG A 50 1.64 16.52 5.27
C ARG A 50 0.76 15.42 4.68
N LEU A 51 1.15 14.84 3.54
CA LEU A 51 0.40 13.75 2.92
C LEU A 51 0.27 12.55 3.86
N LYS A 52 1.38 12.18 4.53
CA LYS A 52 1.37 11.09 5.52
C LYS A 52 0.40 11.38 6.68
N GLN A 53 0.34 12.62 7.16
CA GLN A 53 -0.56 13.03 8.24
C GLN A 53 -2.03 13.02 7.81
N LEU A 54 -2.33 13.45 6.59
CA LEU A 54 -3.71 13.37 6.05
C LEU A 54 -4.16 11.91 5.92
N LEU A 55 -3.25 11.03 5.49
CA LEU A 55 -3.52 9.61 5.24
C LEU A 55 -3.26 8.72 6.46
N THR A 56 -3.55 9.25 7.65
CA THR A 56 -3.83 8.45 8.86
C THR A 56 -5.34 8.29 9.12
N ASP A 57 -6.16 9.15 8.53
CA ASP A 57 -7.62 9.09 8.64
C ASP A 57 -8.22 8.13 7.61
N GLU A 58 -9.08 7.20 8.06
CA GLU A 58 -9.71 6.20 7.20
C GLU A 58 -10.57 6.83 6.08
N GLY A 59 -11.27 7.93 6.38
CA GLY A 59 -12.08 8.65 5.41
C GLY A 59 -11.24 9.27 4.29
N LYS A 60 -10.16 9.96 4.66
CA LYS A 60 -9.20 10.53 3.69
C LYS A 60 -8.47 9.43 2.90
N ILE A 61 -8.14 8.28 3.51
CA ILE A 61 -7.58 7.13 2.78
C ILE A 61 -8.57 6.60 1.72
N LYS A 62 -9.85 6.43 2.06
CA LYS A 62 -10.87 5.99 1.10
C LYS A 62 -10.97 6.93 -0.09
N LYS A 63 -11.03 8.24 0.15
CA LYS A 63 -11.04 9.25 -0.92
C LYS A 63 -9.78 9.18 -1.78
N PHE A 64 -8.61 9.09 -1.16
CA PHE A 64 -7.33 9.00 -1.86
C PHE A 64 -7.24 7.78 -2.78
N VAL A 65 -7.67 6.59 -2.31
CA VAL A 65 -7.56 5.32 -3.04
C VAL A 65 -8.59 5.19 -4.17
N ILE A 66 -9.76 5.82 -4.06
CA ILE A 66 -10.80 5.80 -5.12
C ILE A 66 -10.24 6.36 -6.44
N VAL A 67 -9.35 7.35 -6.37
CA VAL A 67 -8.66 7.90 -7.53
C VAL A 67 -7.37 7.11 -7.78
N SER A 68 -7.39 6.16 -8.72
CA SER A 68 -6.27 5.23 -8.94
C SER A 68 -4.95 5.93 -9.30
N SER A 69 -5.01 7.08 -9.98
CA SER A 69 -3.82 7.87 -10.34
C SER A 69 -3.05 8.35 -9.10
N ASN A 70 -3.71 8.58 -7.97
CA ASN A 70 -3.03 8.95 -6.72
C ASN A 70 -2.09 7.82 -6.24
N ILE A 71 -2.53 6.57 -6.37
CA ILE A 71 -1.70 5.40 -6.03
C ILE A 71 -0.57 5.23 -7.03
N GLU A 72 -0.85 5.39 -8.33
CA GLU A 72 0.17 5.32 -9.38
C GLU A 72 1.27 6.37 -9.17
N GLU A 73 0.90 7.61 -8.86
CA GLU A 73 1.84 8.69 -8.56
C GLU A 73 2.66 8.42 -7.30
N LEU A 74 2.03 7.93 -6.22
CA LEU A 74 2.72 7.60 -4.99
C LEU A 74 3.70 6.42 -5.18
N VAL A 75 3.32 5.42 -5.96
CA VAL A 75 4.21 4.32 -6.38
C VAL A 75 5.36 4.88 -7.23
N GLY A 76 5.11 5.88 -8.08
CA GLY A 76 6.15 6.60 -8.83
C GLY A 76 7.17 7.28 -7.91
N ILE A 77 6.72 7.94 -6.85
CA ILE A 77 7.61 8.56 -5.83
C ILE A 77 8.45 7.48 -5.14
N PHE A 78 7.84 6.38 -4.72
CA PHE A 78 8.53 5.22 -4.14
C PHE A 78 9.61 4.68 -5.09
N CYS A 79 9.26 4.45 -6.36
CA CYS A 79 10.18 3.92 -7.37
C CYS A 79 11.36 4.86 -7.58
N LYS A 80 11.11 6.17 -7.71
CA LYS A 80 12.17 7.16 -7.87
C LYS A 80 13.15 7.10 -6.71
N GLN A 81 12.65 7.10 -5.48
CA GLN A 81 13.51 7.03 -4.28
C GLN A 81 14.30 5.72 -4.18
N THR A 82 13.71 4.60 -4.56
CA THR A 82 14.42 3.31 -4.61
C THR A 82 15.53 3.32 -5.67
N THR A 83 15.26 3.88 -6.85
CA THR A 83 16.21 3.92 -7.96
C THR A 83 17.45 4.74 -7.63
N VAL A 84 17.27 5.93 -7.05
CA VAL A 84 18.37 6.85 -6.69
C VAL A 84 19.01 6.53 -5.34
N MET A 85 18.61 5.44 -4.68
CA MET A 85 19.20 5.05 -3.41
C MET A 85 20.72 4.86 -3.54
N GLY A 86 21.46 5.50 -2.64
CA GLY A 86 22.93 5.52 -2.68
C GLY A 86 23.53 6.75 -3.37
N THR A 87 22.71 7.63 -3.95
CA THR A 87 23.17 8.90 -4.53
C THR A 87 22.82 10.09 -3.63
N SER A 88 23.37 11.28 -3.95
CA SER A 88 23.04 12.54 -3.29
C SER A 88 21.57 12.97 -3.48
N GLU A 89 20.87 12.40 -4.46
CA GLU A 89 19.46 12.67 -4.71
C GLU A 89 18.52 11.85 -3.80
N TYR A 90 19.05 10.86 -3.09
CA TYR A 90 18.27 10.01 -2.21
C TYR A 90 17.71 10.74 -1.00
N ARG A 91 16.39 10.69 -0.83
CA ARG A 91 15.67 11.36 0.27
C ARG A 91 14.98 10.30 1.12
N SER A 92 15.70 9.76 2.10
CA SER A 92 15.26 8.65 2.97
C SER A 92 13.90 8.89 3.65
N GLU A 93 13.63 10.10 4.13
CA GLU A 93 12.34 10.45 4.76
C GLU A 93 11.18 10.39 3.76
N ILE A 94 11.37 10.91 2.54
CA ILE A 94 10.35 10.83 1.49
C ILE A 94 10.10 9.37 1.12
N HIS A 95 11.17 8.58 1.03
CA HIS A 95 11.07 7.15 0.78
C HIS A 95 10.23 6.46 1.87
N GLN A 96 10.58 6.65 3.14
CA GLN A 96 9.85 6.11 4.28
C GLN A 96 8.38 6.55 4.29
N TYR A 97 8.10 7.82 4.02
CA TYR A 97 6.73 8.35 3.99
C TYR A 97 5.92 7.75 2.86
N SER A 98 6.47 7.63 1.65
CA SER A 98 5.77 6.97 0.54
C SER A 98 5.40 5.52 0.87
N ILE A 99 6.33 4.74 1.43
CA ILE A 99 6.08 3.35 1.83
C ILE A 99 5.05 3.29 2.95
N SER A 100 5.15 4.18 3.94
CA SER A 100 4.22 4.23 5.07
C SER A 100 2.79 4.58 4.65
N ILE A 101 2.62 5.48 3.68
CA ILE A 101 1.31 5.82 3.13
C ILE A 101 0.74 4.61 2.39
N LEU A 102 1.52 3.96 1.52
CA LEU A 102 1.10 2.73 0.84
C LEU A 102 0.68 1.65 1.85
N ALA A 103 1.44 1.51 2.94
CA ALA A 103 1.12 0.55 4.00
C ALA A 103 -0.22 0.87 4.67
N ASN A 104 -0.49 2.14 4.97
CA ASN A 104 -1.77 2.57 5.56
C ASN A 104 -2.94 2.33 4.59
N CYS A 105 -2.75 2.61 3.30
CA CYS A 105 -3.76 2.34 2.28
C CYS A 105 -4.05 0.83 2.17
N CYS A 106 -3.03 -0.02 2.12
CA CYS A 106 -3.22 -1.48 2.07
C CYS A 106 -3.83 -2.05 3.37
N PHE A 107 -3.55 -1.46 4.52
CA PHE A 107 -4.18 -1.87 5.77
C PHE A 107 -5.69 -1.55 5.77
N THR A 108 -6.05 -0.35 5.35
CA THR A 108 -7.43 0.15 5.37
C THR A 108 -8.26 -0.45 4.23
N ILE A 109 -7.65 -0.60 3.05
CA ILE A 109 -8.27 -1.09 1.83
C ILE A 109 -7.33 -2.15 1.23
N PRO A 110 -7.48 -3.43 1.61
CA PRO A 110 -6.59 -4.51 1.12
C PRO A 110 -6.52 -4.64 -0.41
N LYS A 111 -7.55 -4.18 -1.13
CA LYS A 111 -7.55 -4.14 -2.60
C LYS A 111 -6.55 -3.14 -3.19
N THR A 112 -6.05 -2.17 -2.42
CA THR A 112 -5.00 -1.24 -2.87
C THR A 112 -3.75 -1.96 -3.38
N GLY A 113 -3.44 -3.16 -2.86
CA GLY A 113 -2.29 -3.91 -3.36
C GLY A 113 -2.37 -4.30 -4.84
N PHE A 114 -3.58 -4.47 -5.41
CA PHE A 114 -3.73 -4.67 -6.86
C PHE A 114 -3.42 -3.40 -7.66
N LEU A 115 -3.74 -2.22 -7.11
CA LEU A 115 -3.37 -0.94 -7.72
C LEU A 115 -1.85 -0.74 -7.71
N ILE A 116 -1.18 -1.12 -6.61
CA ILE A 116 0.29 -1.11 -6.53
C ILE A 116 0.90 -2.04 -7.58
N ARG A 117 0.42 -3.29 -7.67
CA ARG A 117 0.86 -4.26 -8.67
C ARG A 117 0.69 -3.74 -10.10
N LYS A 118 -0.46 -3.11 -10.39
CA LYS A 118 -0.76 -2.54 -11.70
C LYS A 118 0.15 -1.35 -12.02
N ALA A 119 0.40 -0.48 -11.05
CA ALA A 119 1.26 0.70 -11.22
C ALA A 119 2.72 0.33 -11.48
N LYS A 120 3.21 -0.76 -10.87
CA LYS A 120 4.59 -1.22 -11.03
C LYS A 120 4.72 -2.74 -10.91
N SER A 121 4.92 -3.41 -12.04
CA SER A 121 5.03 -4.89 -12.09
C SER A 121 6.23 -5.42 -11.29
N ASN A 122 7.37 -4.71 -11.31
CA ASN A 122 8.59 -5.07 -10.58
C ASN A 122 8.68 -4.44 -9.17
N PHE A 123 7.54 -4.11 -8.54
CA PHE A 123 7.52 -3.51 -7.20
C PHE A 123 8.18 -4.41 -6.13
N LEU A 124 8.02 -5.73 -6.24
CA LEU A 124 8.63 -6.69 -5.30
C LEU A 124 10.16 -6.71 -5.46
N ASP A 125 10.68 -6.59 -6.68
CA ASP A 125 12.14 -6.52 -6.92
C ASP A 125 12.74 -5.22 -6.34
N LEU A 126 11.99 -4.11 -6.42
CA LEU A 126 12.36 -2.87 -5.74
C LEU A 126 12.35 -3.01 -4.21
N SER A 127 11.44 -3.83 -3.67
CA SER A 127 11.37 -4.14 -2.25
C SER A 127 12.57 -4.99 -1.80
N VAL A 128 12.97 -5.99 -2.61
CA VAL A 128 14.19 -6.78 -2.43
C VAL A 128 15.43 -5.86 -2.37
N ARG A 129 15.56 -4.94 -3.33
CA ARG A 129 16.67 -3.97 -3.36
C ARG A 129 16.76 -3.13 -2.08
N ILE A 130 15.63 -2.77 -1.47
CA ILE A 130 15.60 -2.05 -0.19
C ILE A 130 16.16 -2.90 0.94
N PHE A 131 15.82 -4.18 0.99
CA PHE A 131 16.28 -5.09 2.03
C PHE A 131 17.77 -5.41 1.92
N GLU A 132 18.26 -5.62 0.70
CA GLU A 132 19.68 -5.87 0.40
C GLU A 132 20.56 -4.62 0.63
N SER A 133 19.97 -3.42 0.52
CA SER A 133 20.72 -2.18 0.64
C SER A 133 21.28 -1.97 2.05
N THR A 134 22.57 -1.65 2.12
CA THR A 134 23.25 -1.16 3.33
C THR A 134 23.02 0.34 3.58
N ILE A 135 22.51 1.06 2.57
CA ILE A 135 22.20 2.50 2.63
C ILE A 135 20.78 2.75 3.16
N ALA A 136 19.86 1.82 2.94
CA ALA A 136 18.49 1.93 3.44
C ALA A 136 18.50 1.90 4.97
N ASN A 137 18.04 3.00 5.59
CA ASN A 137 17.95 3.07 7.04
C ASN A 137 16.91 2.06 7.59
N PRO A 138 17.00 1.70 8.89
CA PRO A 138 16.09 0.74 9.50
C PRO A 138 14.61 1.12 9.39
N ASP A 139 14.30 2.42 9.45
CA ASP A 139 12.93 2.93 9.33
C ASP A 139 12.28 2.67 7.97
N VAL A 140 13.06 2.78 6.88
CA VAL A 140 12.63 2.43 5.52
C VAL A 140 12.40 0.93 5.42
N LYS A 141 13.32 0.10 5.93
CA LYS A 141 13.16 -1.36 5.93
C LYS A 141 11.94 -1.79 6.74
N SER A 142 11.78 -1.25 7.95
CA SER A 142 10.63 -1.51 8.82
C SER A 142 9.30 -1.10 8.17
N SER A 143 9.26 0.07 7.52
CA SER A 143 8.09 0.52 6.77
C SER A 143 7.78 -0.43 5.61
N MET A 144 8.80 -0.93 4.93
CA MET A 144 8.63 -1.87 3.82
C MET A 144 8.13 -3.24 4.30
N CYS A 145 8.68 -3.78 5.39
CA CYS A 145 8.14 -5.00 6.02
C CYS A 145 6.68 -4.82 6.42
N ARG A 146 6.29 -3.66 6.96
CA ARG A 146 4.90 -3.35 7.31
C ARG A 146 3.99 -3.33 6.08
N LEU A 147 4.45 -2.74 4.96
CA LEU A 147 3.72 -2.75 3.70
C LEU A 147 3.54 -4.19 3.19
N LEU A 148 4.62 -4.98 3.13
CA LEU A 148 4.55 -6.38 2.69
C LEU A 148 3.62 -7.22 3.58
N ALA A 149 3.64 -7.02 4.90
CA ALA A 149 2.72 -7.68 5.81
C ALA A 149 1.25 -7.34 5.50
N ASN A 150 0.97 -6.08 5.17
CA ASN A 150 -0.38 -5.65 4.78
C ASN A 150 -0.78 -6.19 3.40
N LEU A 151 0.15 -6.29 2.45
CA LEU A 151 -0.09 -6.93 1.16
C LEU A 151 -0.40 -8.43 1.33
N CYS A 152 0.33 -9.12 2.22
CA CYS A 152 0.11 -10.53 2.52
C CYS A 152 -1.22 -10.82 3.23
N SER A 153 -1.89 -9.81 3.78
CA SER A 153 -3.24 -9.98 4.35
C SER A 153 -4.30 -10.30 3.30
N ASN A 154 -4.01 -10.03 2.02
CA ASN A 154 -4.89 -10.33 0.90
C ASN A 154 -4.43 -11.63 0.21
N LYS A 155 -5.21 -12.70 0.38
CA LYS A 155 -4.89 -14.03 -0.14
C LYS A 155 -4.70 -14.06 -1.65
N ASP A 156 -5.51 -13.32 -2.40
CA ASP A 156 -5.42 -13.31 -3.86
C ASP A 156 -4.10 -12.67 -4.34
N LEU A 157 -3.63 -11.63 -3.66
CA LEU A 157 -2.31 -11.04 -3.94
C LEU A 157 -1.18 -12.01 -3.59
N VAL A 158 -1.29 -12.72 -2.47
CA VAL A 158 -0.32 -13.77 -2.11
C VAL A 158 -0.23 -14.81 -3.22
N MET A 159 -1.36 -15.40 -3.58
CA MET A 159 -1.42 -16.51 -4.54
C MET A 159 -1.02 -16.13 -5.95
N THR A 160 -1.32 -14.90 -6.40
CA THR A 160 -1.14 -14.51 -7.81
C THR A 160 0.06 -13.60 -8.07
N TRP A 161 0.75 -13.16 -7.03
CA TRP A 161 1.83 -12.19 -7.17
C TRP A 161 2.96 -12.38 -6.16
N ILE A 162 2.67 -12.30 -4.86
CA ILE A 162 3.75 -12.27 -3.84
C ILE A 162 4.50 -13.59 -3.82
N SER A 163 3.80 -14.72 -3.88
CA SER A 163 4.41 -16.06 -3.89
C SER A 163 5.27 -16.36 -5.12
N SER A 164 5.16 -15.57 -6.19
CA SER A 164 6.00 -15.74 -7.39
C SER A 164 7.41 -15.15 -7.22
N ASN A 165 7.66 -14.34 -6.19
CA ASN A 165 8.96 -13.76 -5.92
C ASN A 165 9.62 -14.50 -4.75
N THR A 166 10.39 -15.55 -5.02
CA THR A 166 11.03 -16.34 -3.96
C THR A 166 12.12 -15.57 -3.23
N ILE A 167 12.82 -14.69 -3.95
CA ILE A 167 13.92 -13.87 -3.42
C ILE A 167 13.46 -12.98 -2.27
N ILE A 168 12.23 -12.43 -2.35
CA ILE A 168 11.72 -11.59 -1.27
C ILE A 168 11.56 -12.37 0.04
N PHE A 169 11.27 -13.66 -0.02
CA PHE A 169 11.15 -14.50 1.18
C PHE A 169 12.51 -14.78 1.80
N ASP A 170 13.54 -15.01 1.00
CA ASP A 170 14.91 -15.16 1.48
C ASP A 170 15.36 -13.88 2.20
N GLN A 171 15.10 -12.71 1.60
CA GLN A 171 15.41 -11.43 2.24
C GLN A 171 14.63 -11.19 3.53
N ILE A 172 13.34 -11.55 3.59
CA ILE A 172 12.54 -11.44 4.80
C ILE A 172 13.05 -12.38 5.90
N ALA A 173 13.51 -13.59 5.53
CA ALA A 173 14.10 -14.55 6.46
C ALA A 173 15.40 -14.00 7.06
N LEU A 174 16.29 -13.42 6.24
CA LEU A 174 17.52 -12.76 6.72
C LEU A 174 17.22 -11.62 7.69
N LEU A 175 16.15 -10.86 7.47
CA LEU A 175 15.74 -9.77 8.36
C LEU A 175 15.24 -10.25 9.73
N LEU A 176 14.96 -11.54 9.94
CA LEU A 176 14.66 -12.08 11.28
C LEU A 176 15.87 -12.00 12.22
N GLU A 177 17.08 -11.95 11.67
CA GLU A 177 18.33 -11.80 12.44
C GLU A 177 18.62 -10.33 12.79
N SER A 178 17.75 -9.39 12.41
CA SER A 178 17.91 -7.98 12.73
C SER A 178 17.82 -7.71 14.24
N SER A 179 18.64 -6.78 14.74
CA SER A 179 18.54 -6.25 16.10
C SER A 179 17.33 -5.32 16.30
N ASP A 180 16.68 -4.87 15.22
CA ASP A 180 15.47 -4.04 15.31
C ASP A 180 14.22 -4.92 15.48
N LEU A 181 13.70 -4.95 16.71
CA LEU A 181 12.49 -5.69 17.05
C LEU A 181 11.26 -5.29 16.23
N LYS A 182 11.19 -4.06 15.70
CA LYS A 182 10.09 -3.66 14.82
C LYS A 182 10.15 -4.41 13.50
N ILE A 183 11.34 -4.59 12.94
CA ILE A 183 11.56 -5.35 11.70
C ILE A 183 11.19 -6.82 11.95
N VAL A 184 11.77 -7.43 12.99
CA VAL A 184 11.51 -8.84 13.34
C VAL A 184 10.02 -9.12 13.52
N LYS A 185 9.30 -8.26 14.26
CA LYS A 185 7.84 -8.39 14.44
C LYS A 185 7.07 -8.36 13.11
N GLN A 186 7.46 -7.51 12.16
CA GLN A 186 6.81 -7.48 10.85
C GLN A 186 7.16 -8.70 10.01
N CYS A 187 8.41 -9.19 10.04
CA CYS A 187 8.80 -10.42 9.35
C CYS A 187 8.00 -11.63 9.85
N LEU A 188 7.86 -11.79 11.16
CA LEU A 188 7.02 -12.85 11.76
C LEU A 188 5.55 -12.72 11.33
N ARG A 189 5.02 -11.50 11.28
CA ARG A 189 3.66 -11.24 10.77
C ARG A 189 3.52 -11.64 9.30
N ILE A 190 4.52 -11.38 8.46
CA ILE A 190 4.52 -11.82 7.05
C ILE A 190 4.45 -13.34 6.98
N PHE A 191 5.35 -14.07 7.66
CA PHE A 191 5.35 -15.53 7.66
C PHE A 191 4.03 -16.12 8.16
N SER A 192 3.44 -15.54 9.21
CA SER A 192 2.12 -15.96 9.70
C SER A 192 1.01 -15.79 8.65
N MET A 193 1.00 -14.66 7.92
CA MET A 193 0.00 -14.42 6.86
C MET A 193 0.20 -15.34 5.64
N LEU A 194 1.46 -15.62 5.29
CA LEU A 194 1.80 -16.56 4.22
C LEU A 194 1.36 -17.98 4.58
N ALA A 195 1.68 -18.45 5.79
CA ALA A 195 1.26 -19.75 6.29
C ALA A 195 -0.27 -19.89 6.24
N ASN A 196 -1.01 -18.90 6.76
CA ASN A 196 -2.48 -18.88 6.72
C ASN A 196 -3.07 -18.88 5.31
N SER A 197 -2.33 -18.35 4.33
CA SER A 197 -2.74 -18.37 2.92
C SER A 197 -2.49 -19.74 2.28
N SER A 198 -1.35 -20.37 2.60
CA SER A 198 -0.97 -21.71 2.14
C SER A 198 -1.87 -22.82 2.69
N PHE A 199 -2.24 -22.79 3.97
CA PHE A 199 -3.10 -23.82 4.59
C PHE A 199 -4.54 -23.81 4.06
N THR A 200 -5.03 -22.70 3.48
CA THR A 200 -6.32 -22.73 2.78
C THR A 200 -6.32 -23.53 1.47
N ARG A 201 -5.14 -23.89 0.94
CA ARG A 201 -5.01 -24.65 -0.31
C ARG A 201 -5.34 -26.14 -0.12
N GLU A 202 -4.99 -26.72 1.02
CA GLU A 202 -5.27 -28.13 1.32
C GLU A 202 -6.77 -28.39 1.56
N ASN A 203 -7.49 -27.46 2.19
CA ASN A 203 -8.91 -27.66 2.50
C ASN A 203 -9.85 -27.54 1.27
N VAL A 204 -9.43 -26.86 0.20
CA VAL A 204 -10.24 -26.78 -1.04
C VAL A 204 -9.98 -27.98 -1.95
N VAL A 205 -8.74 -28.47 -2.01
CA VAL A 205 -8.41 -29.66 -2.83
C VAL A 205 -8.88 -30.95 -2.14
N SER A 206 -8.76 -31.06 -0.81
CA SER A 206 -9.27 -32.21 -0.05
C SER A 206 -10.80 -32.29 -0.01
N GLY A 207 -11.51 -31.17 -0.20
CA GLY A 207 -12.97 -31.13 -0.26
C GLY A 207 -13.54 -31.51 -1.64
N MET A 208 -12.75 -31.36 -2.71
CA MET A 208 -13.16 -31.73 -4.07
C MET A 208 -12.78 -33.18 -4.43
N SER A 209 -11.76 -33.76 -3.79
CA SER A 209 -11.42 -35.17 -3.99
C SER A 209 -12.42 -36.15 -3.35
N MET A 210 -13.22 -35.73 -2.37
CA MET A 210 -14.25 -36.58 -1.76
C MET A 210 -15.60 -36.59 -2.50
N ILE A 211 -15.81 -35.73 -3.49
CA ILE A 211 -17.10 -35.65 -4.22
C ILE A 211 -17.08 -36.51 -5.51
N LEU A 212 -15.92 -37.02 -5.93
CA LEU A 212 -15.80 -37.82 -7.16
C LEU A 212 -15.66 -39.34 -6.93
N GLU A 213 -15.66 -39.82 -5.68
CA GLU A 213 -15.54 -41.26 -5.37
C GLU A 213 -16.86 -41.95 -4.96
N THR A 214 -18.01 -41.27 -5.03
CA THR A 214 -19.32 -41.88 -4.68
C THR A 214 -20.30 -41.94 -5.84
N SER A 215 -19.82 -42.07 -7.07
CA SER A 215 -20.68 -42.33 -8.23
C SER A 215 -20.03 -43.40 -9.11
N SER A 216 -20.10 -44.64 -8.62
CA SER A 216 -19.92 -45.88 -9.39
C SER A 216 -21.21 -46.67 -9.35
#